data_AF-A0A3D3CVN6-F1
#
_entry.id   AF-A0A3D3CVN6-F1
#
_cell.length_a   1.000
_cell.length_b   1.000
_cell.length_c   1.000
_cell.angle_alpha   90.00
_cell.angle_beta   90.00
_cell.angle_gamma   90.00
#
_symmetry.space_group_name_H-M   'P 1'
#
loop_
_entity.id
_entity.type
_entity.pdbx_description
1 polymer ?
#
loop_
_entity_poly.entity_id
_entity_poly.type
_entity_poly.pdbx_seq_one_letter_code
_entity_poly.pdbx_strand_id
1 'polypeptide(L)'
;MKNMKRLIHKRTLFFLPAMLLAFACVAQQPVWQSGKFTVYPDRIMQPPYTATAISSTELRSDYQSPANHSISPKIVFKFSINGKDNEMPSGMDHHFNDLSTSGSAETPVIVFGKQFTDSS
;
A
#
# COMPACT_ATOMS: atom_id res chain seq x y z
N MET A 1 -74.48 42.35 20.46
CA MET A 1 -75.09 41.00 20.56
C MET A 1 -74.36 40.10 19.57
N LYS A 2 -73.79 38.98 20.05
CA LYS A 2 -73.08 37.88 19.36
C LYS A 2 -71.67 38.11 18.76
N ASN A 3 -70.70 37.60 19.52
CA ASN A 3 -69.37 37.10 19.12
C ASN A 3 -69.43 36.17 17.89
N MET A 4 -68.31 36.04 17.15
CA MET A 4 -67.52 34.78 17.09
C MET A 4 -66.34 34.90 16.10
N LYS A 5 -65.11 34.73 16.60
CA LYS A 5 -63.93 34.37 15.80
C LYS A 5 -64.09 32.92 15.29
N ARG A 6 -63.79 32.64 14.02
CA ARG A 6 -63.43 31.27 13.59
C ARG A 6 -62.24 31.24 12.63
N LEU A 7 -61.18 30.69 13.19
CA LEU A 7 -59.96 30.15 12.61
C LEU A 7 -60.28 29.07 11.55
N ILE A 8 -59.65 29.14 10.37
CA ILE A 8 -59.65 28.04 9.39
C ILE A 8 -58.21 27.52 9.27
N HIS A 9 -58.06 26.21 9.44
CA HIS A 9 -56.83 25.43 9.50
C HIS A 9 -56.35 24.95 8.12
N LYS A 10 -55.03 25.07 7.89
CA LYS A 10 -54.04 24.08 7.37
C LYS A 10 -54.28 23.25 6.09
N ARG A 11 -53.16 23.05 5.36
CA ARG A 11 -52.81 22.06 4.31
C ARG A 11 -53.26 22.50 2.91
N THR A 12 -52.50 22.46 1.82
CA THR A 12 -51.42 21.59 1.29
C THR A 12 -50.98 22.34 0.00
N LEU A 13 -49.74 22.42 -0.48
CA LEU A 13 -48.95 21.37 -1.11
C LEU A 13 -47.71 22.08 -1.73
N PHE A 14 -46.56 22.09 -1.06
CA PHE A 14 -45.28 22.40 -1.72
C PHE A 14 -44.71 21.04 -2.14
N PHE A 15 -44.87 20.66 -3.40
CA PHE A 15 -44.29 19.44 -3.95
C PHE A 15 -43.23 19.82 -4.99
N LEU A 16 -42.10 19.13 -4.88
CA LEU A 16 -40.85 19.21 -5.64
C LEU A 16 -39.96 20.42 -5.32
N PRO A 17 -38.68 20.21 -4.93
CA PRO A 17 -37.81 19.16 -5.48
C PRO A 17 -37.14 18.29 -4.41
N ALA A 18 -37.28 16.97 -4.53
CA ALA A 18 -36.47 16.00 -3.79
C ALA A 18 -36.10 14.84 -4.72
N MET A 19 -35.41 15.16 -5.83
CA MET A 19 -34.91 14.15 -6.76
C MET A 19 -33.46 14.46 -7.10
N LEU A 20 -32.61 14.46 -6.08
CA LEU A 20 -31.15 14.41 -6.20
C LEU A 20 -30.64 14.01 -4.81
N LEU A 21 -30.51 12.71 -4.53
CA LEU A 21 -29.68 12.14 -3.43
C LEU A 21 -29.81 10.60 -3.34
N ALA A 22 -29.65 9.87 -4.44
CA ALA A 22 -29.58 8.40 -4.38
C ALA A 22 -28.52 7.82 -5.33
N PHE A 23 -27.28 8.30 -5.21
CA PHE A 23 -26.13 7.44 -5.52
C PHE A 23 -25.75 6.68 -4.25
N ALA A 24 -26.57 5.69 -3.88
CA ALA A 24 -26.16 4.73 -2.87
C ALA A 24 -25.13 3.79 -3.53
N CYS A 25 -23.87 3.92 -3.15
CA CYS A 25 -22.87 2.89 -3.43
C CYS A 25 -23.33 1.61 -2.73
N VAL A 26 -23.80 0.61 -3.49
CA VAL A 26 -24.17 -0.68 -2.92
C VAL A 26 -22.87 -1.34 -2.45
N ALA A 27 -22.68 -1.40 -1.14
CA ALA A 27 -21.59 -2.17 -0.55
C ALA A 27 -21.78 -3.65 -0.92
N GLN A 28 -20.79 -4.24 -1.59
CA GLN A 28 -20.83 -5.65 -1.97
C GLN A 28 -20.88 -6.52 -0.71
N GLN A 29 -21.75 -7.53 -0.71
CA GLN A 29 -21.79 -8.51 0.37
C GLN A 29 -20.59 -9.45 0.26
N PRO A 30 -20.03 -9.94 1.39
CA PRO A 30 -19.03 -10.98 1.36
C PRO A 30 -19.56 -12.24 0.68
N VAL A 31 -18.75 -12.82 -0.20
CA VAL A 31 -18.99 -14.16 -0.76
C VAL A 31 -18.64 -15.23 0.28
N TRP A 32 -17.64 -14.95 1.12
CA TRP A 32 -17.19 -15.86 2.17
C TRP A 32 -16.46 -15.12 3.30
N GLN A 33 -16.49 -15.68 4.52
CA GLN A 33 -15.81 -15.12 5.67
C GLN A 33 -15.30 -16.21 6.63
N SER A 34 -14.18 -15.91 7.31
CA SER A 34 -13.61 -16.67 8.42
C SER A 34 -13.10 -15.73 9.51
N GLY A 35 -12.51 -16.27 10.58
CA GLY A 35 -11.93 -15.46 11.65
C GLY A 35 -10.75 -14.56 11.23
N LYS A 36 -10.12 -14.79 10.07
CA LYS A 36 -8.97 -13.99 9.59
C LYS A 36 -9.19 -13.30 8.23
N PHE A 37 -10.12 -13.80 7.42
CA PHE A 37 -10.29 -13.37 6.05
C PHE A 37 -11.75 -13.09 5.72
N THR A 38 -11.99 -12.04 4.93
CA THR A 38 -13.28 -11.77 4.29
C THR A 38 -13.07 -11.65 2.79
N VAL A 39 -13.85 -12.39 2.00
CA VAL A 39 -13.75 -12.43 0.54
C VAL A 39 -14.99 -11.76 -0.06
N TYR A 40 -14.78 -10.78 -0.91
CA TYR A 40 -15.77 -10.12 -1.75
C TYR A 40 -15.55 -10.50 -3.21
N PRO A 41 -16.48 -10.17 -4.13
CA PRO A 41 -16.29 -10.42 -5.56
C PRO A 41 -15.00 -9.80 -6.14
N ASP A 42 -14.57 -8.65 -5.62
CA ASP A 42 -13.44 -7.87 -6.16
C ASP A 42 -12.21 -7.82 -5.24
N ARG A 43 -12.30 -8.27 -3.98
CA ARG A 43 -11.23 -8.10 -3.00
C ARG A 43 -11.20 -9.17 -1.91
N ILE A 44 -10.04 -9.32 -1.29
CA ILE A 44 -9.84 -10.10 -0.07
C ILE A 44 -9.30 -9.17 1.01
N MET A 45 -9.87 -9.25 2.21
CA MET A 45 -9.42 -8.50 3.38
C MET A 45 -8.84 -9.44 4.43
N GLN A 46 -7.63 -9.13 4.90
CA GLN A 46 -6.98 -9.69 6.08
C GLN A 46 -6.49 -8.51 6.93
N PRO A 47 -7.32 -7.94 7.84
CA PRO A 47 -6.98 -6.71 8.53
C PRO A 47 -5.55 -6.73 9.13
N PRO A 48 -4.73 -5.68 8.88
CA PRO A 48 -5.07 -4.41 8.23
C PRO A 48 -4.99 -4.43 6.68
N TYR A 49 -4.60 -5.54 6.07
CA TYR A 49 -4.28 -5.64 4.65
C TYR A 49 -5.50 -5.95 3.76
N THR A 50 -5.45 -5.48 2.52
CA THR A 50 -6.41 -5.68 1.45
C THR A 50 -5.72 -5.95 0.11
N ALA A 51 -6.24 -6.93 -0.64
CA ALA A 51 -5.91 -7.15 -2.04
C ALA A 51 -7.16 -6.99 -2.91
N THR A 52 -7.08 -6.22 -3.99
CA THR A 52 -8.20 -5.89 -4.90
C THR A 52 -7.85 -6.24 -6.34
N ALA A 53 -8.73 -6.98 -7.01
CA ALA A 53 -8.68 -7.18 -8.46
C ALA A 53 -9.27 -5.95 -9.16
N ILE A 54 -8.41 -5.17 -9.82
CA ILE A 54 -8.81 -3.95 -10.54
C ILE A 54 -9.39 -4.32 -11.91
N SER A 55 -8.85 -5.37 -12.54
CA SER A 55 -9.33 -5.93 -13.80
C SER A 55 -9.03 -7.43 -13.88
N SER A 56 -9.35 -8.07 -15.01
CA SER A 56 -8.96 -9.46 -15.26
C SER A 56 -7.45 -9.67 -15.37
N THR A 57 -6.65 -8.60 -15.50
CA THR A 57 -5.19 -8.66 -15.64
C THR A 57 -4.43 -7.76 -14.66
N GLU A 58 -5.11 -7.11 -13.72
CA GLU A 58 -4.49 -6.19 -12.76
C GLU A 58 -4.98 -6.46 -11.34
N LEU A 59 -4.04 -6.62 -10.41
CA LEU A 59 -4.29 -6.82 -8.99
C LEU A 59 -3.43 -5.84 -8.20
N ARG A 60 -4.02 -5.19 -7.20
CA ARG A 60 -3.32 -4.32 -6.25
C ARG A 60 -3.44 -4.89 -4.85
N SER A 61 -2.32 -5.03 -4.14
CA SER A 61 -2.25 -5.50 -2.75
C SER A 61 -1.43 -4.54 -1.92
N ASP A 62 -1.88 -4.27 -0.69
CA ASP A 62 -1.11 -3.52 0.32
C ASP A 62 -0.40 -4.45 1.33
N TYR A 63 -0.45 -5.77 1.09
CA TYR A 63 0.17 -6.75 1.98
C TYR A 63 1.68 -6.53 2.07
N GLN A 64 2.17 -6.33 3.29
CA GLN A 64 3.58 -6.23 3.60
C GLN A 64 4.04 -7.57 4.17
N SER A 65 4.93 -8.26 3.45
CA SER A 65 5.51 -9.51 3.93
C SER A 65 6.37 -9.24 5.17
N PRO A 66 6.09 -9.88 6.32
CA PRO A 66 6.95 -9.79 7.49
C PRO A 66 8.39 -10.23 7.21
N ALA A 67 8.61 -11.08 6.20
CA ALA A 67 9.94 -11.49 5.78
C ALA A 67 10.81 -10.32 5.30
N ASN A 68 10.20 -9.28 4.70
CA ASN A 68 10.94 -8.13 4.18
C ASN A 68 11.37 -7.15 5.28
N HIS A 69 10.80 -7.27 6.49
CA HIS A 69 11.10 -6.34 7.59
C HIS A 69 12.50 -6.59 8.21
N SER A 70 13.15 -7.71 7.88
CA SER A 70 14.41 -8.14 8.50
C SER A 70 15.54 -8.39 7.51
N ILE A 71 15.31 -8.17 6.21
CA ILE A 71 16.38 -8.35 5.21
C ILE A 71 17.20 -7.08 5.19
N SER A 72 18.45 -7.18 5.61
CA SER A 72 19.41 -6.10 5.51
C SER A 72 19.60 -5.71 4.04
N PRO A 73 19.45 -4.42 3.67
CA PRO A 73 19.76 -3.95 2.31
C PRO A 73 21.27 -3.92 2.02
N LYS A 74 22.11 -4.26 3.01
CA LYS A 74 23.56 -4.24 2.92
C LYS A 74 24.10 -5.37 2.05
N ILE A 75 24.77 -4.99 0.97
CA ILE A 75 25.60 -5.83 0.12
C ILE A 75 27.05 -5.73 0.63
N VAL A 76 27.67 -6.90 0.82
CA VAL A 76 29.07 -7.03 1.30
C VAL A 76 29.88 -7.76 0.24
N PHE A 77 30.98 -7.16 -0.21
CA PHE A 77 31.81 -7.74 -1.29
C PHE A 77 33.25 -7.24 -1.27
N LYS A 78 34.11 -7.91 -2.06
CA LYS A 78 35.48 -7.50 -2.40
C LYS A 78 35.73 -7.75 -3.87
N PHE A 79 36.58 -6.95 -4.50
CA PHE A 79 37.12 -7.34 -5.79
C PHE A 79 38.22 -8.39 -5.62
N SER A 80 38.40 -9.18 -6.67
CA SER A 80 39.52 -10.09 -6.79
C SER A 80 40.08 -10.03 -8.20
N ILE A 81 41.39 -10.04 -8.31
CA ILE A 81 42.05 -10.22 -9.60
C ILE A 81 42.08 -11.73 -9.87
N ASN A 82 41.43 -12.13 -10.98
CA ASN A 82 41.35 -13.52 -11.43
C ASN A 82 40.78 -14.52 -10.39
N GLY A 83 40.00 -14.05 -9.42
CA GLY A 83 39.42 -14.91 -8.38
C GLY A 83 40.41 -15.45 -7.34
N LYS A 84 41.66 -14.96 -7.33
CA LYS A 84 42.73 -15.46 -6.44
C LYS A 84 43.28 -14.39 -5.54
N ASP A 85 43.58 -13.23 -6.11
CA ASP A 85 44.20 -12.13 -5.39
C ASP A 85 43.10 -11.17 -4.94
N ASN A 86 42.66 -11.33 -3.69
CA ASN A 86 41.70 -10.43 -3.07
C ASN A 86 42.29 -9.03 -2.96
N GLU A 87 41.48 -8.03 -3.28
CA GLU A 87 41.82 -6.62 -3.19
C GLU A 87 42.18 -6.17 -1.78
N MET A 88 41.53 -6.74 -0.75
CA MET A 88 41.65 -6.31 0.64
C MET A 88 41.97 -7.45 1.60
N PRO A 89 42.62 -7.15 2.75
CA PRO A 89 42.84 -8.09 3.83
C PRO A 89 41.54 -8.75 4.34
N SER A 90 41.71 -9.86 5.04
CA SER A 90 40.60 -10.52 5.75
C SER A 90 39.92 -9.54 6.73
N GLY A 91 38.59 -9.53 6.76
CA GLY A 91 37.79 -8.63 7.60
C GLY A 91 37.56 -7.21 7.05
N MET A 92 38.16 -6.85 5.91
CA MET A 92 37.89 -5.57 5.23
C MET A 92 37.11 -5.79 3.94
N ASP A 93 35.85 -5.39 3.93
CA ASP A 93 34.91 -5.56 2.82
C ASP A 93 34.29 -4.23 2.42
N HIS A 94 33.89 -4.09 1.17
CA HIS A 94 33.00 -3.00 0.78
C HIS A 94 31.61 -3.25 1.37
N HIS A 95 30.99 -2.19 1.88
CA HIS A 95 29.62 -2.21 2.35
C HIS A 95 28.81 -1.20 1.54
N PHE A 96 27.73 -1.66 0.91
CA PHE A 96 26.82 -0.83 0.12
C PHE A 96 25.38 -1.12 0.51
N ASN A 97 24.57 -0.09 0.78
CA ASN A 97 23.16 -0.28 1.10
C ASN A 97 22.30 -0.04 -0.15
N ASP A 98 21.61 -1.08 -0.64
CA ASP A 98 20.62 -0.91 -1.72
C ASP A 98 19.29 -0.42 -1.13
N LEU A 99 19.06 0.88 -1.21
CA LEU A 99 17.82 1.54 -0.78
C LEU A 99 16.89 1.86 -1.97
N SER A 100 17.13 1.27 -3.15
CA SER A 100 16.37 1.59 -4.36
C SER A 100 14.94 1.06 -4.31
N THR A 101 13.99 1.88 -4.75
CA THR A 101 12.58 1.47 -4.93
C THR A 101 12.29 1.05 -6.37
N SER A 102 13.22 1.28 -7.31
CA SER A 102 13.11 0.97 -8.74
C SER A 102 13.55 -0.45 -9.11
N GLY A 103 14.04 -1.23 -8.13
CA GLY A 103 14.53 -2.60 -8.35
C GLY A 103 15.95 -2.67 -8.94
N SER A 104 16.66 -1.55 -9.01
CA SER A 104 18.07 -1.48 -9.39
C SER A 104 18.76 -0.32 -8.68
N ALA A 105 20.01 -0.57 -8.25
CA ALA A 105 20.89 0.43 -7.66
C ALA A 105 22.26 0.41 -8.34
N GLU A 106 22.90 1.57 -8.38
CA GLU A 106 24.23 1.75 -8.93
C GLU A 106 25.18 2.16 -7.80
N THR A 107 26.33 1.51 -7.70
CA THR A 107 27.36 1.90 -6.74
C THR A 107 28.05 3.17 -7.21
N PRO A 108 28.56 4.02 -6.31
CA PRO A 108 29.53 5.05 -6.70
C PRO A 108 30.79 4.39 -7.29
N VAL A 109 31.70 5.20 -7.84
CA VAL A 109 32.99 4.68 -8.29
C VAL A 109 33.77 4.14 -7.09
N ILE A 110 34.00 2.83 -7.08
CA ILE A 110 34.80 2.14 -6.07
C ILE A 110 36.21 1.96 -6.62
N VAL A 111 37.19 2.48 -5.88
CA VAL A 111 38.60 2.43 -6.28
C VAL A 111 39.24 1.17 -5.70
N PHE A 112 39.87 0.37 -6.57
CA PHE A 112 40.57 -0.85 -6.16
C PHE A 112 41.63 -0.56 -5.07
N GLY A 113 41.58 -1.31 -3.97
CA GLY A 113 42.43 -1.18 -2.79
C GLY A 113 41.93 -0.17 -1.76
N LYS A 114 40.77 0.49 -1.98
CA LYS A 114 40.19 1.46 -1.04
C LYS A 114 38.82 1.02 -0.57
N GLN A 115 38.70 0.77 0.74
CA GLN A 115 37.43 0.35 1.33
C GLN A 115 36.36 1.40 1.12
N PHE A 116 35.25 0.97 0.53
CA PHE A 116 34.04 1.76 0.46
C PHE A 116 33.12 1.33 1.59
N THR A 117 32.74 2.27 2.45
CA THR A 117 31.71 2.04 3.47
C THR A 117 30.64 3.07 3.25
N ASP A 118 29.46 2.58 2.87
CA ASP A 118 28.27 3.40 2.76
C ASP A 118 27.85 3.92 4.13
N SER A 119 27.63 5.23 4.22
CA SER A 119 27.22 5.94 5.43
C SER A 119 25.75 6.33 5.44
N SER A 120 24.98 5.89 4.43
CA SER A 120 23.53 6.08 4.34
C SER A 120 22.73 5.21 5.31
#